data_AF-A0A7V0MYN8-F1
#
_entry.id   AF-A0A7V0MYN8-F1
#
_cell.length_a   1.000
_cell.length_b   1.000
_cell.length_c   1.000
_cell.angle_alpha   90.00
_cell.angle_beta   90.00
_cell.angle_gamma   90.00
#
_symmetry.space_group_name_H-M   'P 1'
#
loop_
_entity.id
_entity.type
_entity.pdbx_description
1 polymer ?
#
loop_
_entity_poly.entity_id
_entity_poly.type
_entity_poly.pdbx_seq_one_letter_code
_entity_poly.pdbx_strand_id
1 'polypeptide(L)'
;MNIQKILALDFDGCIVDSVLEALFVSYSSYRKYINRKTKIFDNKEPKIGDFLNLISNYPSQVEKFRYYRPYIKDASDYAAILYIIENKLKISSEEEFFKVKELIPRENLEKYYRYFYEVREMASRENFDAWARLTPGFSCIDKIRKLVDKYKTVIATTNNKYSIKDL
;
A
#
# COMPACT_ATOMS: atom_id res chain seq x y z
N MET A 1 2.30 -37.46 -21.78
CA MET A 1 3.05 -36.33 -21.19
C MET A 1 2.48 -36.04 -19.81
N ASN A 2 3.32 -36.00 -18.78
CA ASN A 2 2.88 -35.66 -17.42
C ASN A 2 2.84 -34.14 -17.30
N ILE A 3 1.66 -33.55 -17.12
CA ILE A 3 1.50 -32.09 -17.01
C ILE A 3 1.86 -31.67 -15.58
N GLN A 4 3.00 -30.99 -15.41
CA GLN A 4 3.40 -30.42 -14.13
C GLN A 4 2.62 -29.12 -13.87
N LYS A 5 1.82 -29.09 -12.80
CA LYS A 5 1.12 -27.89 -12.37
C LYS A 5 2.04 -27.04 -11.47
N ILE A 6 2.04 -25.73 -11.70
CA ILE A 6 2.81 -24.74 -10.92
C ILE A 6 1.83 -23.84 -10.17
N LEU A 7 2.11 -23.59 -8.89
CA LEU A 7 1.42 -22.59 -8.09
C LEU A 7 2.25 -21.30 -8.07
N ALA A 8 1.78 -20.26 -8.75
CA ALA A 8 2.40 -18.93 -8.71
C ALA A 8 1.61 -18.03 -7.77
N LEU A 9 2.29 -17.46 -6.77
CA LEU A 9 1.70 -16.58 -5.76
C LEU A 9 2.28 -15.18 -5.88
N ASP A 10 1.42 -14.16 -5.91
CA ASP A 10 1.89 -12.79 -5.64
C ASP A 10 2.24 -12.67 -4.14
N PHE A 11 3.22 -11.82 -3.82
CA PHE A 11 3.51 -11.52 -2.42
C PHE A 11 2.44 -10.57 -1.86
N ASP A 12 2.29 -9.41 -2.49
CA ASP A 12 1.32 -8.41 -2.09
C ASP A 12 -0.08 -8.83 -2.54
N GLY A 13 -1.06 -8.82 -1.64
CA GLY A 13 -2.46 -9.14 -1.99
C GLY A 13 -2.79 -10.64 -2.09
N CYS A 14 -1.81 -11.53 -1.94
CA CYS A 14 -2.04 -12.98 -1.82
C CYS A 14 -1.40 -13.59 -0.56
N ILE A 15 -0.18 -13.17 -0.18
CA ILE A 15 0.50 -13.66 1.03
C ILE A 15 0.33 -12.66 2.18
N VAL A 16 0.54 -11.37 1.92
CA VAL A 16 0.44 -10.30 2.92
C VAL A 16 -0.57 -9.22 2.54
N ASP A 17 -1.24 -8.67 3.54
CA ASP A 17 -2.12 -7.51 3.41
C ASP A 17 -1.29 -6.21 3.49
N SER A 18 -0.85 -5.69 2.34
CA SER A 18 -0.02 -4.49 2.25
C SER A 18 -0.80 -3.16 2.35
N VAL A 19 -2.07 -3.18 2.77
CA VAL A 19 -2.89 -1.96 2.83
C VAL A 19 -2.30 -0.91 3.79
N LEU A 20 -1.86 -1.33 4.98
CA LEU A 20 -1.39 -0.39 5.99
C LEU A 20 0.00 0.16 5.65
N GLU A 21 0.84 -0.67 5.05
CA GLU A 21 2.12 -0.25 4.49
C GLU A 21 1.91 0.81 3.42
N ALA A 22 1.07 0.53 2.42
CA ALA A 22 0.74 1.48 1.37
C ALA A 22 0.16 2.79 1.93
N LEU A 23 -0.68 2.72 2.97
CA LEU A 23 -1.22 3.91 3.64
C LEU A 23 -0.12 4.73 4.33
N PHE A 24 0.85 4.10 4.98
CA PHE A 24 1.98 4.79 5.61
C PHE A 24 2.82 5.55 4.58
N VAL A 25 3.27 4.87 3.52
CA VAL A 25 4.16 5.49 2.52
C VAL A 25 3.41 6.56 1.71
N SER A 26 2.14 6.32 1.39
CA SER A 26 1.33 7.29 0.66
C SER A 26 1.05 8.54 1.50
N TYR A 27 0.65 8.38 2.76
CA TYR A 27 0.37 9.53 3.63
C TYR A 27 1.61 10.38 3.86
N SER A 28 2.76 9.74 4.11
CA SER A 28 4.05 10.41 4.25
C SER A 28 4.38 11.26 3.01
N SER A 29 4.17 10.69 1.83
CA SER A 29 4.44 11.33 0.55
C SER A 29 3.46 12.45 0.22
N TYR A 30 2.19 12.24 0.55
CA TYR A 30 1.12 13.21 0.34
C TYR A 30 1.36 14.47 1.16
N ARG A 31 1.72 14.32 2.44
CA ARG A 31 2.11 15.44 3.30
C ARG A 31 3.29 16.22 2.73
N LYS A 32 4.25 15.54 2.13
CA LYS A 32 5.47 16.19 1.63
C LYS A 32 5.25 16.98 0.35
N TYR A 33 4.54 16.40 -0.63
CA TYR A 33 4.49 16.94 -1.99
C TYR A 33 3.11 17.35 -2.50
N ILE A 34 2.02 16.89 -1.88
CA ILE A 34 0.67 17.25 -2.30
C ILE A 34 0.07 18.30 -1.37
N ASN A 35 0.04 18.03 -0.06
CA ASN A 35 -0.54 18.95 0.92
C ASN A 35 0.11 18.82 2.31
N ARG A 36 0.99 19.77 2.65
CA ARG A 36 1.70 19.83 3.95
C ARG A 36 0.80 20.17 5.14
N LYS A 37 -0.40 20.68 4.89
CA LYS A 37 -1.39 21.04 5.92
C LYS A 37 -2.68 20.21 5.73
N THR A 38 -2.52 18.97 5.31
CA THR A 38 -3.63 18.01 5.15
C THR A 38 -4.41 17.84 6.45
N LYS A 39 -5.72 17.66 6.34
CA LYS A 39 -6.63 17.32 7.44
C LYS A 39 -6.64 15.82 7.74
N ILE A 40 -6.07 14.99 6.87
CA ILE A 40 -5.92 13.54 7.08
C ILE A 40 -5.11 13.32 8.36
N PHE A 41 -5.64 12.45 9.23
CA PHE A 41 -5.09 12.14 10.56
C PHE A 41 -4.71 13.37 11.40
N ASP A 42 -5.50 14.46 11.29
CA ASP A 42 -5.25 15.75 11.95
C ASP A 42 -3.84 16.32 11.71
N ASN A 43 -3.30 16.06 10.51
CA ASN A 43 -1.94 16.42 10.08
C ASN A 43 -0.81 15.83 10.95
N LYS A 44 -1.08 14.81 11.77
CA LYS A 44 -0.07 14.16 12.60
C LYS A 44 1.02 13.53 11.73
N GLU A 45 2.26 13.67 12.17
CA GLU A 45 3.38 13.10 11.42
C GLU A 45 3.38 11.57 11.51
N PRO A 46 3.46 10.85 10.38
CA PRO A 46 3.57 9.40 10.42
C PRO A 46 4.96 9.00 10.90
N LYS A 47 5.01 8.15 11.93
CA LYS A 47 6.24 7.53 12.44
C LYS A 47 6.08 6.03 12.38
N ILE A 48 7.04 5.33 11.78
CA ILE A 48 6.89 3.90 11.49
C ILE A 48 6.57 3.08 12.75
N GLY A 49 7.24 3.37 13.87
CA GLY A 49 7.04 2.68 15.15
C GLY A 49 5.68 2.92 15.83
N ASP A 50 4.95 3.97 15.45
CA ASP A 50 3.70 4.38 16.10
C ASP A 50 2.51 4.48 15.10
N PHE A 51 2.74 4.13 13.84
CA PHE A 51 1.76 4.37 12.79
C PHE A 51 0.46 3.60 12.99
N LEU A 52 0.54 2.36 13.48
CA LEU A 52 -0.64 1.55 13.79
C LEU A 52 -1.52 2.20 14.86
N ASN A 53 -0.92 2.79 15.89
CA ASN A 53 -1.63 3.53 16.94
C ASN A 53 -2.20 4.85 16.41
N LEU A 54 -1.50 5.52 15.49
CA LEU A 54 -2.02 6.71 14.84
C LEU A 54 -3.33 6.38 14.11
N ILE A 55 -3.29 5.41 13.18
CA ILE A 55 -4.42 5.12 12.31
C ILE A 55 -5.60 4.45 13.03
N SER A 56 -5.38 3.81 14.19
CA SER A 56 -6.46 3.22 14.98
C SER A 56 -7.46 4.26 15.49
N ASN A 57 -7.05 5.53 15.61
CA ASN A 57 -7.92 6.65 15.96
C ASN A 57 -8.76 7.18 14.79
N TYR A 58 -8.51 6.71 13.55
CA TYR A 58 -9.17 7.20 12.33
C TYR A 58 -9.67 6.07 11.44
N PRO A 59 -10.49 5.13 11.96
CA PRO A 59 -10.91 3.94 11.21
C PRO A 59 -11.63 4.28 9.90
N SER A 60 -12.46 5.34 9.87
CA SER A 60 -13.19 5.72 8.65
C SER A 60 -12.28 6.19 7.50
N GLN A 61 -11.11 6.76 7.80
CA GLN A 61 -10.14 7.16 6.78
C GLN A 61 -9.41 5.93 6.23
N VAL A 62 -9.05 4.99 7.12
CA VAL A 62 -8.42 3.70 6.75
C VAL A 62 -9.37 2.86 5.88
N GLU A 63 -10.66 2.79 6.24
CA GLU A 63 -11.68 2.09 5.49
C GLU A 63 -11.86 2.67 4.09
N LYS A 64 -11.97 4.00 3.97
CA LYS A 64 -12.02 4.68 2.67
C LYS A 64 -10.77 4.41 1.83
N PHE A 65 -9.60 4.44 2.46
CA PHE A 65 -8.36 4.13 1.77
C PHE A 65 -8.40 2.72 1.18
N ARG A 66 -8.79 1.72 1.99
CA ARG A 66 -8.95 0.33 1.55
C ARG A 66 -10.01 0.19 0.45
N TYR A 67 -11.13 0.90 0.57
CA TYR A 67 -12.24 0.86 -0.39
C TYR A 67 -11.83 1.28 -1.81
N TYR A 68 -10.96 2.29 -1.94
CA TYR A 68 -10.53 2.82 -3.24
C TYR A 68 -9.29 2.14 -3.83
N ARG A 69 -8.60 1.26 -3.09
CA ARG A 69 -7.43 0.53 -3.61
C ARG A 69 -7.69 -0.25 -4.91
N PRO A 70 -8.87 -0.84 -5.16
CA PRO A 70 -9.11 -1.57 -6.41
C PRO A 70 -8.94 -0.74 -7.69
N TYR A 71 -8.98 0.60 -7.61
CA TYR A 71 -8.79 1.48 -8.78
C TYR A 71 -7.32 1.78 -9.09
N ILE A 72 -6.40 1.37 -8.23
CA ILE A 72 -4.98 1.68 -8.35
C ILE A 72 -4.34 0.88 -9.49
N LYS A 73 -3.58 1.57 -10.32
CA LYS A 73 -2.71 1.01 -11.37
C LYS A 73 -1.23 1.17 -11.01
N ASP A 74 -0.86 2.26 -10.32
CA ASP A 74 0.50 2.50 -9.85
C ASP A 74 0.57 3.30 -8.54
N ALA A 75 1.79 3.50 -8.01
CA ALA A 75 1.98 4.18 -6.73
C ALA A 75 1.43 5.63 -6.70
N SER A 76 1.40 6.34 -7.83
CA SER A 76 0.89 7.72 -7.91
C SER A 76 -0.62 7.79 -7.67
N ASP A 77 -1.38 6.72 -7.94
CA ASP A 77 -2.83 6.68 -7.73
C ASP A 77 -3.22 6.76 -6.25
N TYR A 78 -2.34 6.34 -5.33
CA TYR A 78 -2.56 6.53 -3.91
C TYR A 78 -2.73 8.01 -3.52
N ALA A 79 -2.12 8.93 -4.27
CA ALA A 79 -2.31 10.36 -4.04
C ALA A 79 -3.77 10.78 -4.29
N ALA A 80 -4.43 10.17 -5.29
CA ALA A 80 -5.84 10.43 -5.59
C ALA A 80 -6.76 9.91 -4.47
N ILE A 81 -6.48 8.73 -3.91
CA ILE A 81 -7.22 8.21 -2.74
C ILE A 81 -7.15 9.20 -1.57
N LEU A 82 -5.93 9.67 -1.24
CA LEU A 82 -5.75 10.62 -0.14
C LEU A 82 -6.43 11.96 -0.45
N TYR A 83 -6.38 12.42 -1.69
CA TYR A 83 -7.11 13.62 -2.11
C TYR A 83 -8.64 13.49 -1.94
N ILE A 84 -9.19 12.31 -2.28
CA ILE A 84 -10.62 11.98 -2.05
C ILE A 84 -10.95 12.02 -0.56
N ILE A 85 -10.10 11.43 0.29
CA ILE A 85 -10.29 11.43 1.75
C ILE A 85 -10.22 12.85 2.32
N GLU A 86 -9.19 13.62 1.96
CA GLU A 86 -8.97 15.01 2.37
C GLU A 86 -10.19 15.89 2.09
N ASN A 87 -10.71 15.79 0.86
CA ASN A 87 -11.80 16.62 0.38
C ASN A 87 -13.19 16.00 0.60
N LYS A 88 -13.25 14.84 1.27
CA LYS A 88 -14.49 14.08 1.54
C LYS A 88 -15.34 13.84 0.28
N LEU A 89 -14.68 13.62 -0.86
CA LEU A 89 -15.36 13.36 -2.12
C LEU A 89 -16.04 11.98 -2.08
N LYS A 90 -17.15 11.86 -2.81
CA LYS A 90 -17.81 10.58 -3.05
C LYS A 90 -17.60 10.25 -4.53
N ILE A 91 -16.85 9.20 -4.79
CA ILE A 91 -16.72 8.63 -6.14
C ILE A 91 -17.34 7.23 -6.14
N SER A 92 -17.87 6.86 -7.29
CA SER A 92 -18.63 5.63 -7.52
C SER A 92 -18.12 4.82 -8.71
N SER A 93 -17.15 5.37 -9.47
CA SER A 93 -16.57 4.71 -10.63
C SER A 93 -15.07 4.93 -10.74
N GLU A 94 -14.41 4.05 -11.48
CA GLU A 94 -13.00 4.19 -11.84
C GLU A 94 -12.76 5.47 -12.67
N GLU A 95 -13.71 5.84 -13.54
CA GLU A 95 -13.62 7.06 -14.33
C GLU A 95 -13.59 8.32 -13.44
N GLU A 96 -14.47 8.39 -12.43
CA GLU A 96 -14.47 9.48 -11.45
C GLU A 96 -13.18 9.52 -10.64
N PHE A 97 -12.62 8.34 -10.29
CA PHE A 97 -11.34 8.25 -9.60
C PHE A 97 -10.21 8.91 -10.40
N PHE A 98 -10.08 8.60 -11.69
CA PHE A 98 -9.02 9.16 -12.51
C PHE A 98 -9.23 10.64 -12.82
N LYS A 99 -10.48 11.13 -12.92
CA LYS A 99 -10.77 12.57 -12.98
C LYS A 99 -10.29 13.31 -11.73
N VAL A 100 -10.37 12.69 -10.54
CA VAL A 100 -9.82 13.30 -9.32
C VAL A 100 -8.30 13.35 -9.36
N LYS A 101 -7.63 12.31 -9.89
CA LYS A 101 -6.16 12.30 -10.04
C LYS A 101 -5.69 13.48 -10.91
N GLU A 102 -6.42 13.80 -11.97
CA GLU A 102 -6.11 14.92 -12.87
C GLU A 102 -6.14 16.30 -12.19
N LEU A 103 -6.81 16.43 -11.04
CA LEU A 103 -6.81 17.66 -10.25
C LEU A 103 -5.48 17.91 -9.52
N ILE A 104 -4.62 16.90 -9.41
CA ILE A 104 -3.33 17.00 -8.74
C ILE A 104 -2.27 17.40 -9.78
N PRO A 105 -1.52 18.50 -9.58
CA PRO A 105 -0.47 18.91 -10.51
C PRO A 105 0.50 17.77 -10.83
N ARG A 106 0.76 17.53 -12.12
CA ARG A 106 1.61 16.43 -12.59
C ARG A 106 2.98 16.42 -11.93
N GLU A 107 3.61 17.58 -11.80
CA GLU A 107 4.92 17.70 -11.13
C GLU A 107 4.90 17.24 -9.66
N ASN A 108 3.76 17.43 -8.97
CA ASN A 108 3.59 17.01 -7.59
C ASN A 108 3.37 15.50 -7.51
N LEU A 109 2.62 14.92 -8.45
CA LEU A 109 2.49 13.47 -8.58
C LEU A 109 3.84 12.79 -8.87
N GLU A 110 4.67 13.38 -9.73
CA GLU A 110 6.01 12.85 -10.03
C GLU A 110 6.94 12.89 -8.81
N LYS A 111 6.93 13.98 -8.05
CA LYS A 111 7.68 14.09 -6.78
C LYS A 111 7.15 13.13 -5.72
N TYR A 112 5.83 13.05 -5.58
CA TYR A 112 5.14 12.10 -4.71
C TYR A 112 5.54 10.67 -5.03
N TYR A 113 5.54 10.28 -6.31
CA TYR A 113 5.87 8.92 -6.75
C TYR A 113 7.29 8.54 -6.36
N ARG A 114 8.28 9.42 -6.60
CA ARG A 114 9.66 9.16 -6.20
C ARG A 114 9.77 9.01 -4.68
N TYR A 115 9.20 9.95 -3.94
CA TYR A 115 9.27 9.94 -2.48
C TYR A 115 8.51 8.77 -1.84
N PHE A 116 7.47 8.24 -2.49
CA PHE A 116 6.78 7.04 -2.04
C PHE A 116 7.75 5.87 -1.87
N TYR A 117 8.61 5.63 -2.86
CA TYR A 117 9.60 4.56 -2.80
C TYR A 117 10.76 4.89 -1.87
N GLU A 118 11.17 6.16 -1.78
CA GLU A 118 12.16 6.61 -0.80
C GLU A 118 11.67 6.35 0.64
N VAL A 119 10.41 6.70 0.97
CA VAL A 119 9.83 6.43 2.29
C VAL A 119 9.75 4.93 2.56
N ARG A 120 9.39 4.12 1.56
CA ARG A 120 9.36 2.66 1.65
C ARG A 120 10.73 2.10 2.05
N GLU A 121 11.77 2.55 1.36
CA GLU A 121 13.16 2.15 1.66
C GLU A 121 13.62 2.65 3.03
N MET A 122 13.39 3.92 3.34
CA MET A 122 13.78 4.53 4.61
C MET A 122 13.14 3.81 5.81
N ALA A 123 11.81 3.60 5.77
CA ALA A 123 11.09 3.04 6.90
C ALA A 123 11.46 1.57 7.16
N SER A 124 11.67 0.78 6.10
CA SER A 124 12.14 -0.61 6.24
C SER A 124 13.54 -0.71 6.84
N ARG A 125 14.41 0.28 6.60
CA ARG A 125 15.76 0.37 7.20
C ARG A 125 15.75 0.94 8.61
N GLU A 126 14.88 1.91 8.88
CA GLU A 126 14.78 2.59 10.18
C GLU A 126 14.26 1.64 11.27
N ASN A 127 13.18 0.91 10.99
CA ASN A 127 12.60 -0.04 11.93
C ASN A 127 11.88 -1.16 11.18
N PHE A 128 12.64 -2.20 10.84
CA PHE A 128 12.14 -3.33 10.07
C PHE A 128 10.97 -4.06 10.75
N ASP A 129 11.01 -4.24 12.07
CA ASP A 129 9.94 -4.94 12.79
C ASP A 129 8.62 -4.16 12.76
N ALA A 130 8.68 -2.85 12.96
CA ALA A 130 7.50 -1.99 12.84
C ALA A 130 6.99 -1.95 11.39
N TRP A 131 7.89 -1.92 10.41
CA TRP A 131 7.58 -2.03 8.99
C TRP A 131 6.86 -3.34 8.65
N ALA A 132 7.39 -4.48 9.08
CA ALA A 132 6.82 -5.80 8.82
C ALA A 132 5.42 -5.96 9.44
N ARG A 133 5.14 -5.30 10.58
CA ARG A 133 3.79 -5.28 11.19
C ARG A 133 2.75 -4.55 10.35
N LEU A 134 3.15 -3.69 9.40
CA LEU A 134 2.23 -3.05 8.46
C LEU A 134 1.77 -3.98 7.33
N THR A 135 2.40 -5.14 7.17
CA THR A 135 2.08 -6.15 6.15
C THR A 135 1.75 -7.50 6.80
N PRO A 136 0.67 -7.59 7.62
CA PRO A 136 0.31 -8.86 8.24
C PRO A 136 -0.03 -9.91 7.18
N GLY A 137 0.29 -11.18 7.45
CA GLY A 137 -0.09 -12.29 6.59
C GLY A 137 -1.61 -12.45 6.50
N PHE A 138 -2.13 -12.82 5.34
CA PHE A 138 -3.56 -13.13 5.22
C PHE A 138 -3.93 -14.38 6.02
N SER A 139 -5.14 -14.40 6.58
CA SER A 139 -5.66 -15.55 7.33
C SER A 139 -5.79 -16.83 6.50
N CYS A 140 -5.74 -16.73 5.17
CA CYS A 140 -5.76 -17.86 4.26
C CYS A 140 -4.39 -18.55 4.09
N ILE A 141 -3.32 -18.06 4.73
CA ILE A 141 -1.96 -18.59 4.57
C ILE A 141 -1.89 -20.10 4.83
N ASP A 142 -2.62 -20.61 5.82
CA ASP A 142 -2.65 -22.05 6.13
C ASP A 142 -3.29 -22.89 5.04
N LYS A 143 -4.25 -22.32 4.29
CA LYS A 143 -4.84 -22.98 3.12
C LYS A 143 -3.85 -22.98 1.95
N ILE A 144 -3.11 -21.88 1.77
CA ILE A 144 -2.06 -21.77 0.76
C ILE A 144 -0.96 -22.80 1.03
N ARG A 145 -0.50 -22.96 2.28
CA ARG A 145 0.53 -23.95 2.66
C ARG A 145 0.20 -25.36 2.20
N LYS A 146 -1.06 -25.80 2.33
CA LYS A 146 -1.50 -27.14 1.85
C LYS A 146 -1.39 -27.32 0.33
N LEU A 147 -1.37 -26.24 -0.44
CA LEU A 147 -1.18 -26.27 -1.90
C LEU A 147 0.31 -26.30 -2.26
N VAL A 148 1.16 -25.67 -1.44
CA VAL A 148 2.62 -25.66 -1.63
C VAL A 148 3.20 -27.07 -1.58
N ASP A 149 2.67 -27.95 -0.71
CA ASP A 149 3.12 -29.35 -0.63
C ASP A 149 2.74 -30.19 -1.86
N LYS A 150 1.77 -29.73 -2.66
CA LYS A 150 1.22 -30.48 -3.81
C LYS A 150 1.76 -30.02 -5.15
N TYR A 151 2.29 -28.80 -5.23
CA TYR A 151 2.67 -28.16 -6.48
C TYR A 151 4.03 -27.51 -6.35
N LYS A 152 4.79 -27.48 -7.45
CA LYS A 152 5.97 -26.62 -7.54
C LYS A 152 5.49 -25.18 -7.35
N THR A 153 5.97 -24.51 -6.31
CA THR A 153 5.49 -23.17 -5.93
C THR A 153 6.54 -22.11 -6.24
N VAL A 154 6.10 -20.96 -6.74
CA VAL A 154 6.95 -19.79 -6.99
C VAL A 154 6.26 -18.54 -6.45
N ILE A 155 7.05 -17.63 -5.88
CA ILE A 155 6.58 -16.27 -5.54
C ILE A 155 6.93 -15.37 -6.73
N ALA A 156 5.90 -14.78 -7.34
CA ALA A 156 6.02 -13.85 -8.45
C ALA A 156 5.64 -12.45 -7.95
N THR A 157 6.63 -11.59 -7.72
CA THR A 157 6.40 -10.24 -7.20
C THR A 157 7.25 -9.22 -7.93
N THR A 158 6.74 -7.98 -8.00
CA THR A 158 7.50 -6.80 -8.44
C THR A 158 8.30 -6.16 -7.29
N ASN A 159 8.18 -6.70 -6.07
CA ASN A 159 8.97 -6.25 -4.93
C ASN A 159 10.46 -6.55 -5.12
N ASN A 160 11.29 -5.75 -4.44
CA ASN A 160 12.72 -5.89 -4.49
C ASN A 160 13.17 -7.28 -4.02
N LYS A 161 14.04 -7.94 -4.80
CA LYS A 161 14.63 -9.25 -4.48
C LYS A 161 15.20 -9.32 -3.07
N TYR A 162 15.78 -8.23 -2.56
CA TYR A 162 16.33 -8.20 -1.20
C TYR A 162 15.27 -8.36 -0.11
N SER A 163 14.03 -7.92 -0.36
CA SER A 163 12.91 -8.04 0.59
C SER A 163 12.35 -9.46 0.71
N ILE A 164 12.72 -10.36 -0.20
CA ILE A 164 12.18 -11.73 -0.31
C ILE A 164 13.27 -12.80 -0.39
N LYS A 165 14.54 -12.43 -0.17
CA LYS A 165 15.70 -13.28 -0.45
C LYS A 165 15.74 -14.56 0.40
N ASP A 166 15.12 -14.53 1.57
CA ASP A 166 15.14 -15.61 2.57
C ASP A 166 13.74 -16.26 2.80
N LEU A 167 12.78 -16.01 1.90
CA LEU A 167 11.50 -16.72 1.81
C LEU A 167 11.59 -17.93 0.89
#